data_AF-A0A258CM28-F1
#
_entry.id   AF-A0A258CM28-F1
#
_cell.length_a   1.000
_cell.length_b   1.000
_cell.length_c   1.000
_cell.angle_alpha   90.00
_cell.angle_beta   90.00
_cell.angle_gamma   90.00
#
_symmetry.space_group_name_H-M   'P 1'
#
loop_
_entity.id
_entity.type
_entity.pdbx_description
1 polymer ?
#
loop_
_entity_poly.entity_id
_entity_poly.type
_entity_poly.pdbx_seq_one_letter_code
_entity_poly.pdbx_strand_id
1 'polypeptide(L)'
;MAKIDGLPSVLLQNVSKLIKQKVKEQVELVDKFAHTLYGNMSSEDLVGRNDSDLYGAALSLWQTFNQHAEPAARIRVFNPEIARHGWESKHTIVEMVVQDMPFLVDSVRMALSRHNIASHLLLHYPLQTKRDAAGNITDFAKLGRLSDATTQQTVFHIEIDRMTDSEAIAALKAELLSVMEDVSLAVQDWQPARQKLLDVIKALPKHAGNASKEELAETTEFLNWLAKDNFTLLGYRSYDIKPVKGDYQIVGERDSALGLMRRSEPRDLMLSELPEDACFPR
;
A
#
# COMPACT_ATOMS: atom_id res chain seq x y z
N MET A 1 -29.02 21.89 -1.20
CA MET A 1 -29.92 21.57 -0.08
C MET A 1 -30.75 20.37 -0.52
N ALA A 2 -30.39 19.18 -0.02
CA ALA A 2 -31.22 17.98 -0.02
C ALA A 2 -30.72 17.15 1.17
N LYS A 3 -31.26 17.46 2.35
CA LYS A 3 -31.20 16.56 3.50
C LYS A 3 -32.11 15.39 3.17
N ILE A 4 -31.53 14.21 3.02
CA ILE A 4 -32.28 12.95 3.13
C ILE A 4 -32.10 12.54 4.59
N ASP A 5 -33.05 12.96 5.42
CA ASP A 5 -33.12 12.59 6.83
C ASP A 5 -33.68 11.16 6.97
N GLY A 6 -32.93 10.31 7.67
CA GLY A 6 -33.45 9.11 8.33
C GLY A 6 -32.70 7.80 8.04
N LEU A 7 -31.95 7.30 9.03
CA LEU A 7 -31.53 5.90 9.31
C LEU A 7 -30.04 5.45 9.24
N PRO A 8 -29.03 6.25 8.84
CA PRO A 8 -27.61 5.92 9.14
C PRO A 8 -27.24 6.11 10.63
N SER A 9 -27.94 7.03 11.31
CA SER A 9 -27.61 7.47 12.68
C SER A 9 -27.93 6.43 13.75
N VAL A 10 -29.03 5.68 13.63
CA VAL A 10 -29.49 4.76 14.69
C VAL A 10 -28.59 3.53 14.80
N LEU A 11 -28.14 2.97 13.66
CA LEU A 11 -27.25 1.82 13.65
C LEU A 11 -25.92 2.16 14.32
N LEU A 12 -25.29 3.28 13.94
CA LEU A 12 -24.05 3.73 14.55
C LEU A 12 -24.21 4.14 16.03
N GLN A 13 -25.36 4.70 16.41
CA GLN A 13 -25.69 4.91 17.82
C GLN A 13 -25.78 3.61 18.60
N ASN A 14 -26.35 2.55 18.02
CA ASN A 14 -26.41 1.25 18.68
C ASN A 14 -25.03 0.59 18.78
N VAL A 15 -24.19 0.72 17.74
CA VAL A 15 -22.77 0.32 17.82
C VAL A 15 -22.07 1.05 18.97
N SER A 16 -22.24 2.37 19.09
CA SER A 16 -21.68 3.17 20.20
C SER A 16 -22.18 2.69 21.57
N LYS A 17 -23.48 2.37 21.70
CA LYS A 17 -24.04 1.78 22.93
C LYS A 17 -23.40 0.43 23.27
N LEU A 18 -23.23 -0.45 22.27
CA LEU A 18 -22.59 -1.76 22.46
C LEU A 18 -21.14 -1.60 22.90
N ILE A 19 -20.39 -0.66 22.32
CA ILE A 19 -19.01 -0.32 22.73
C ILE A 19 -19.00 0.08 24.20
N LYS A 20 -19.84 1.04 24.60
CA LYS A 20 -19.91 1.55 25.98
C LYS A 20 -20.34 0.49 27.00
N GLN A 21 -21.11 -0.51 26.58
CA GLN A 21 -21.56 -1.60 27.45
C GLN A 21 -20.55 -2.74 27.58
N LYS A 22 -19.86 -3.11 26.49
CA LYS A 22 -19.07 -4.34 26.42
C LYS A 22 -17.56 -4.12 26.51
N VAL A 23 -17.06 -2.96 26.08
CA VAL A 23 -15.63 -2.63 26.15
C VAL A 23 -15.30 -2.14 27.55
N LYS A 24 -14.22 -2.68 28.15
CA LYS A 24 -13.79 -2.33 29.51
C LYS A 24 -12.70 -1.26 29.55
N GLU A 25 -11.85 -1.23 28.53
CA GLU A 25 -10.67 -0.36 28.45
C GLU A 25 -10.73 0.48 27.18
N GLN A 26 -10.25 1.72 27.25
CA GLN A 26 -10.17 2.64 26.10
C GLN A 26 -11.52 2.88 25.39
N VAL A 27 -12.64 2.78 26.10
CA VAL A 27 -14.01 2.86 25.55
C VAL A 27 -14.20 4.05 24.61
N GLU A 28 -13.76 5.24 25.01
CA GLU A 28 -13.88 6.47 24.21
C GLU A 28 -13.05 6.42 22.93
N LEU A 29 -11.87 5.77 22.94
CA LEU A 29 -11.04 5.60 21.75
C LEU A 29 -11.67 4.60 20.78
N VAL A 30 -12.23 3.49 21.30
CA VAL A 30 -12.93 2.50 20.47
C VAL A 30 -14.18 3.12 19.85
N ASP A 31 -14.95 3.90 20.60
CA ASP A 31 -16.14 4.61 20.12
C ASP A 31 -15.76 5.62 19.03
N LYS A 32 -14.74 6.44 19.27
CA LYS A 32 -14.16 7.36 18.28
C LYS A 32 -13.67 6.62 17.03
N PHE A 33 -13.11 5.43 17.18
CA PHE A 33 -12.59 4.64 16.07
C PHE A 33 -13.72 4.09 15.21
N ALA A 34 -14.77 3.53 15.81
CA ALA A 34 -15.95 3.06 15.10
C ALA A 34 -16.62 4.20 14.31
N HIS A 35 -16.75 5.39 14.91
CA HIS A 35 -17.27 6.58 14.21
C HIS A 35 -16.36 7.01 13.05
N THR A 36 -15.05 6.89 13.21
CA THR A 36 -14.10 7.21 12.14
C THR A 36 -14.21 6.20 11.00
N LEU A 37 -14.25 4.90 11.31
CA LEU A 37 -14.31 3.79 10.37
C LEU A 37 -15.62 3.78 9.55
N TYR A 38 -16.75 4.09 10.18
CA TYR A 38 -18.05 4.03 9.50
C TYR A 38 -18.58 5.39 9.07
N GLY A 39 -17.91 6.48 9.44
CA GLY A 39 -18.41 7.85 9.24
C GLY A 39 -18.55 8.29 7.78
N ASN A 40 -17.90 7.58 6.84
CA ASN A 40 -18.06 7.85 5.40
C ASN A 40 -18.80 6.72 4.66
N MET A 41 -19.36 5.73 5.35
CA MET A 41 -20.17 4.71 4.70
C MET A 41 -21.42 5.34 4.10
N SER A 42 -21.78 4.92 2.89
CA SER A 42 -23.04 5.34 2.29
C SER A 42 -24.22 4.70 3.03
N SER A 43 -25.40 5.31 2.91
CA SER A 43 -26.62 4.71 3.45
C SER A 43 -26.89 3.32 2.84
N GLU A 44 -26.52 3.11 1.58
CA GLU A 44 -26.66 1.84 0.87
C GLU A 44 -25.77 0.76 1.49
N ASP A 45 -24.52 1.09 1.82
CA ASP A 45 -23.59 0.16 2.48
C ASP A 45 -24.04 -0.23 3.90
N LEU A 46 -24.81 0.63 4.57
CA LEU A 46 -25.33 0.39 5.91
C LEU A 46 -26.63 -0.45 5.92
N VAL A 47 -27.36 -0.51 4.81
CA VAL A 47 -28.62 -1.24 4.72
C VAL A 47 -28.38 -2.74 4.91
N GLY A 48 -29.19 -3.38 5.76
CA GLY A 48 -29.11 -4.82 6.02
C GLY A 48 -27.95 -5.24 6.93
N ARG A 49 -27.16 -4.29 7.46
CA ARG A 49 -26.13 -4.57 8.46
C ARG A 49 -26.69 -4.61 9.87
N ASN A 50 -26.04 -5.42 10.71
CA ASN A 50 -26.37 -5.61 12.12
C ASN A 50 -25.39 -4.83 13.01
N ASP A 51 -25.89 -4.24 14.10
CA ASP A 51 -25.07 -3.46 15.05
C ASP A 51 -24.02 -4.33 15.74
N SER A 52 -24.35 -5.58 16.05
CA SER A 52 -23.46 -6.51 16.74
C SER A 52 -22.26 -6.92 15.89
N ASP A 53 -22.47 -7.09 14.58
CA ASP A 53 -21.40 -7.46 13.65
C ASP A 53 -20.52 -6.25 13.30
N LEU A 54 -21.11 -5.06 13.13
CA LEU A 54 -20.34 -3.81 12.99
C LEU A 54 -19.51 -3.51 14.24
N TYR A 55 -20.09 -3.71 15.44
CA TYR A 55 -19.34 -3.62 16.69
C TYR A 55 -18.15 -4.59 16.71
N GLY A 56 -18.37 -5.86 16.36
CA GLY A 56 -17.32 -6.88 16.33
C GLY A 56 -16.21 -6.58 15.34
N ALA A 57 -16.55 -6.13 14.13
CA ALA A 57 -15.61 -5.71 13.11
C ALA A 57 -14.75 -4.51 13.55
N ALA A 58 -15.39 -3.44 14.06
CA ALA A 58 -14.67 -2.27 14.54
C ALA A 58 -13.72 -2.61 15.70
N LEU A 59 -14.15 -3.47 16.63
CA LEU A 59 -13.31 -3.89 17.75
C LEU A 59 -12.14 -4.76 17.28
N SER A 60 -12.35 -5.68 16.34
CA SER A 60 -11.29 -6.53 15.78
C SER A 60 -10.19 -5.71 15.08
N LEU A 61 -10.60 -4.75 14.25
CA LEU A 61 -9.65 -3.85 13.58
C LEU A 61 -8.98 -2.90 14.58
N TRP A 62 -9.72 -2.36 15.56
CA TRP A 62 -9.14 -1.53 16.62
C TRP A 62 -8.05 -2.26 17.39
N GLN A 63 -8.29 -3.51 17.80
CA GLN A 63 -7.29 -4.31 18.51
C GLN A 63 -6.03 -4.48 17.68
N THR A 64 -6.17 -4.77 16.39
CA THR A 64 -5.04 -4.89 15.46
C THR A 64 -4.28 -3.56 15.33
N PHE A 65 -5.01 -2.45 15.17
CA PHE A 65 -4.44 -1.11 15.05
C PHE A 65 -3.72 -0.66 16.33
N ASN A 66 -4.32 -0.90 17.49
CA ASN A 66 -3.77 -0.54 18.78
C ASN A 66 -2.52 -1.37 19.12
N GLN A 67 -2.47 -2.65 18.76
CA GLN A 67 -1.34 -3.52 19.05
C GLN A 67 -0.18 -3.42 18.04
N HIS A 68 -0.40 -2.79 16.89
CA HIS A 68 0.58 -2.76 15.80
C HIS A 68 1.16 -1.36 15.59
N ALA A 69 2.35 -1.10 16.13
CA ALA A 69 3.09 0.16 15.95
C ALA A 69 4.28 0.04 14.97
N GLU A 70 4.59 -1.18 14.50
CA GLU A 70 5.76 -1.44 13.67
C GLU A 70 5.56 -0.96 12.21
N PRO A 71 6.65 -0.61 11.49
CA PRO A 71 6.57 -0.20 10.09
C PRO A 71 6.04 -1.28 9.13
N ALA A 72 6.33 -2.56 9.44
CA ALA A 72 5.91 -3.68 8.61
C ALA A 72 4.37 -3.78 8.53
N ALA A 73 3.83 -4.23 7.41
CA ALA A 73 2.38 -4.38 7.24
C ALA A 73 1.81 -5.50 8.11
N ARG A 74 0.73 -5.22 8.86
CA ARG A 74 -0.04 -6.24 9.57
C ARG A 74 -1.30 -6.57 8.80
N ILE A 75 -1.38 -7.79 8.26
CA ILE A 75 -2.52 -8.25 7.44
C ILE A 75 -3.17 -9.48 8.06
N ARG A 76 -4.51 -9.48 8.12
CA ARG A 76 -5.35 -10.61 8.52
C ARG A 76 -6.38 -10.86 7.44
N VAL A 77 -6.54 -12.12 7.04
CA VAL A 77 -7.59 -12.57 6.10
C VAL A 77 -8.31 -13.73 6.78
N PHE A 78 -9.60 -13.57 7.10
CA PHE A 78 -10.34 -14.56 7.88
C PHE A 78 -11.86 -14.47 7.70
N ASN A 79 -12.54 -15.56 8.03
CA ASN A 79 -14.00 -15.59 8.17
C ASN A 79 -14.35 -15.37 9.65
N PRO A 80 -15.08 -14.30 10.01
CA PRO A 80 -15.57 -14.11 11.36
C PRO A 80 -16.56 -15.21 11.75
N GLU A 81 -16.48 -15.64 13.00
CA GLU A 81 -17.25 -16.75 13.57
C GLU A 81 -17.60 -16.38 15.02
N ILE A 82 -18.87 -16.53 15.41
CA ILE A 82 -19.34 -16.12 16.75
C ILE A 82 -18.50 -16.77 17.85
N ALA A 83 -18.23 -18.06 17.76
CA ALA A 83 -17.51 -18.80 18.81
C ALA A 83 -16.07 -18.33 19.03
N ARG A 84 -15.40 -17.83 17.99
CA ARG A 84 -13.98 -17.44 18.03
C ARG A 84 -13.79 -15.93 18.13
N HIS A 85 -14.63 -15.16 17.45
CA HIS A 85 -14.47 -13.73 17.26
C HIS A 85 -15.54 -12.92 17.98
N GLY A 86 -16.65 -13.55 18.39
CA GLY A 86 -17.78 -12.87 19.02
C GLY A 86 -18.72 -12.14 18.04
N TRP A 87 -18.49 -12.31 16.73
CA TRP A 87 -19.29 -11.78 15.64
C TRP A 87 -19.16 -12.66 14.39
N GLU A 88 -20.07 -12.50 13.44
CA GLU A 88 -20.02 -13.20 12.16
C GLU A 88 -20.15 -12.25 10.97
N SER A 89 -19.75 -12.73 9.81
CA SER A 89 -20.01 -12.06 8.54
C SER A 89 -20.30 -13.12 7.49
N LYS A 90 -21.09 -12.75 6.48
CA LYS A 90 -21.25 -13.56 5.27
C LYS A 90 -20.01 -13.49 4.38
N HIS A 91 -19.17 -12.47 4.55
CA HIS A 91 -17.96 -12.21 3.77
C HIS A 91 -16.69 -12.74 4.45
N THR A 92 -15.63 -12.93 3.66
CA THR A 92 -14.27 -12.98 4.18
C THR A 92 -13.80 -11.55 4.41
N ILE A 93 -13.11 -11.33 5.53
CA ILE A 93 -12.64 -10.02 5.96
C ILE A 93 -11.13 -9.95 5.76
N VAL A 94 -10.68 -8.88 5.09
CA VAL A 94 -9.29 -8.48 5.04
C VAL A 94 -9.11 -7.23 5.91
N GLU A 95 -8.39 -7.38 7.01
CA GLU A 95 -7.97 -6.27 7.86
C GLU A 95 -6.50 -5.98 7.60
N MET A 96 -6.16 -4.70 7.40
CA MET A 96 -4.76 -4.28 7.23
C MET A 96 -4.47 -3.07 8.10
N VAL A 97 -3.29 -3.06 8.72
CA VAL A 97 -2.71 -1.89 9.36
C VAL A 97 -1.32 -1.73 8.78
N VAL A 98 -1.13 -0.64 8.03
CA VAL A 98 0.10 -0.38 7.28
C VAL A 98 0.59 1.02 7.59
N GLN A 99 1.89 1.25 7.50
CA GLN A 99 2.42 2.61 7.52
C GLN A 99 1.79 3.43 6.39
N ASP A 100 1.37 4.66 6.68
CA ASP A 100 0.74 5.51 5.68
C ASP A 100 1.75 5.97 4.62
N MET A 101 1.39 5.79 3.34
CA MET A 101 2.19 6.16 2.18
C MET A 101 1.34 6.20 0.90
N PRO A 102 1.83 6.82 -0.20
CA PRO A 102 1.14 6.81 -1.48
C PRO A 102 0.88 5.40 -2.05
N PHE A 103 -0.06 5.30 -2.99
CA PHE A 103 -0.38 4.10 -3.78
C PHE A 103 -1.03 2.92 -3.05
N LEU A 104 -1.26 2.99 -1.73
CA LEU A 104 -1.80 1.86 -0.95
C LEU A 104 -3.14 1.33 -1.49
N VAL A 105 -4.13 2.21 -1.68
CA VAL A 105 -5.49 1.81 -2.08
C VAL A 105 -5.51 1.12 -3.44
N ASP A 106 -4.85 1.72 -4.43
CA ASP A 106 -4.81 1.17 -5.79
C ASP A 106 -4.01 -0.14 -5.83
N SER A 107 -2.92 -0.23 -5.07
CA SER A 107 -2.12 -1.45 -4.98
C SER A 107 -2.90 -2.62 -4.37
N VAL A 108 -3.68 -2.36 -3.31
CA VAL A 108 -4.59 -3.36 -2.72
C VAL A 108 -5.65 -3.81 -3.72
N ARG A 109 -6.28 -2.87 -4.44
CA ARG A 109 -7.28 -3.19 -5.48
C ARG A 109 -6.67 -4.04 -6.60
N MET A 110 -5.46 -3.70 -7.05
CA MET A 110 -4.75 -4.47 -8.06
C MET A 110 -4.43 -5.89 -7.58
N ALA A 111 -4.02 -6.05 -6.33
CA ALA A 111 -3.77 -7.36 -5.72
C ALA A 111 -5.03 -8.22 -5.69
N LEU A 112 -6.16 -7.66 -5.23
CA LEU A 112 -7.45 -8.36 -5.24
C LEU A 112 -7.87 -8.76 -6.66
N SER A 113 -7.74 -7.83 -7.62
CA SER A 113 -8.07 -8.06 -9.02
C SER A 113 -7.25 -9.18 -9.68
N ARG A 114 -5.95 -9.32 -9.36
CA ARG A 114 -5.10 -10.43 -9.84
C ARG A 114 -5.60 -11.81 -9.41
N HIS A 115 -6.29 -11.87 -8.28
CA HIS A 115 -6.94 -13.09 -7.78
C HIS A 115 -8.39 -13.23 -8.26
N ASN A 116 -8.88 -12.37 -9.15
CA ASN A 116 -10.28 -12.27 -9.58
C ASN A 116 -11.25 -12.03 -8.41
N ILE A 117 -10.79 -11.32 -7.37
CA ILE A 117 -11.59 -11.01 -6.18
C ILE A 117 -12.13 -9.59 -6.31
N ALA A 118 -13.46 -9.45 -6.30
CA ALA A 118 -14.12 -8.17 -6.13
C ALA A 118 -14.33 -7.88 -4.63
N SER A 119 -14.16 -6.62 -4.23
CA SER A 119 -14.52 -6.17 -2.88
C SER A 119 -15.96 -5.66 -2.85
N HIS A 120 -16.75 -6.18 -1.92
CA HIS A 120 -18.10 -5.67 -1.60
C HIS A 120 -18.05 -4.37 -0.81
N LEU A 121 -17.03 -4.22 0.03
CA LEU A 121 -16.77 -3.00 0.79
C LEU A 121 -15.26 -2.83 0.93
N LEU A 122 -14.75 -1.61 0.73
CA LEU A 122 -13.36 -1.27 0.98
C LEU A 122 -13.31 0.05 1.74
N LEU A 123 -13.14 -0.05 3.05
CA LEU A 123 -12.92 1.09 3.93
C LEU A 123 -11.42 1.25 4.15
N HIS A 124 -10.92 2.47 4.02
CA HIS A 124 -9.55 2.82 4.35
C HIS A 124 -9.50 4.19 5.03
N TYR A 125 -8.69 4.31 6.08
CA TYR A 125 -8.57 5.53 6.85
C TYR A 125 -7.13 5.81 7.23
N PRO A 126 -6.51 6.87 6.67
CA PRO A 126 -5.19 7.31 7.07
C PRO A 126 -5.27 8.10 8.39
N LEU A 127 -4.51 7.64 9.39
CA LEU A 127 -4.57 8.10 10.77
C LEU A 127 -3.17 8.39 11.32
N GLN A 128 -3.10 9.38 12.19
CA GLN A 128 -1.99 9.65 13.08
C GLN A 128 -2.31 9.12 14.48
N THR A 129 -1.34 8.56 15.18
CA THR A 129 -1.54 8.10 16.58
C THR A 129 -0.50 8.69 17.53
N LYS A 130 -0.92 8.94 18.78
CA LYS A 130 -0.05 9.10 19.94
C LYS A 130 -0.09 7.79 20.72
N ARG A 131 1.08 7.27 21.09
CA ARG A 131 1.22 6.03 21.85
C ARG A 131 1.94 6.28 23.17
N ASP A 132 1.58 5.51 24.19
CA ASP A 132 2.29 5.49 25.47
C ASP A 132 3.60 4.68 25.38
N ALA A 133 4.35 4.63 26.50
CA ALA A 133 5.60 3.87 26.58
C ALA A 133 5.41 2.35 26.44
N ALA A 134 4.20 1.83 26.61
CA ALA A 134 3.85 0.43 26.38
C ALA A 134 3.39 0.17 24.93
N GLY A 135 3.36 1.20 24.08
CA GLY A 135 2.96 1.13 22.68
C GLY A 135 1.45 1.23 22.44
N ASN A 136 0.63 1.42 23.47
CA ASN A 136 -0.82 1.55 23.32
C ASN A 136 -1.19 2.95 22.83
N ILE A 137 -2.17 3.04 21.94
CA ILE A 137 -2.74 4.30 21.47
C ILE A 137 -3.42 5.02 22.65
N THR A 138 -2.98 6.25 22.91
CA THR A 138 -3.60 7.17 23.87
C THR A 138 -4.48 8.21 23.19
N ASP A 139 -4.18 8.54 21.92
CA ASP A 139 -5.04 9.34 21.05
C ASP A 139 -4.74 9.04 19.58
N PHE A 140 -5.69 9.30 18.70
CA PHE A 140 -5.49 9.25 17.25
C PHE A 140 -6.37 10.28 16.54
N ALA A 141 -5.99 10.68 15.34
CA ALA A 141 -6.80 11.56 14.51
C ALA A 141 -6.50 11.34 13.03
N LYS A 142 -7.25 12.03 12.16
CA LYS A 142 -6.90 12.13 10.74
C LYS A 142 -5.50 12.75 10.59
N LEU A 143 -4.83 12.43 9.48
CA LEU A 143 -3.52 13.01 9.17
C LEU A 143 -3.51 14.55 9.30
N GLY A 144 -2.41 15.09 9.84
CA GLY A 144 -2.19 16.52 10.04
C GLY A 144 -2.97 17.15 11.20
N ARG A 145 -3.68 16.35 12.01
CA ARG A 145 -4.49 16.86 13.15
C ARG A 145 -3.82 16.69 14.51
N LEU A 146 -2.74 15.92 14.60
CA LEU A 146 -1.95 15.78 15.81
C LEU A 146 -0.56 16.41 15.61
N SER A 147 -0.15 17.28 16.55
CA SER A 147 1.17 17.92 16.53
C SER A 147 2.31 16.96 16.86
N ASP A 148 2.08 16.01 17.77
CA ASP A 148 3.11 15.11 18.30
C ASP A 148 2.74 13.64 17.99
N ALA A 149 2.38 13.37 16.73
CA ALA A 149 2.06 12.03 16.29
C ALA A 149 3.32 11.12 16.35
N THR A 150 3.16 9.96 16.95
CA THR A 150 4.21 8.91 17.05
C THR A 150 4.23 7.99 15.83
N THR A 151 3.07 7.71 15.23
CA THR A 151 2.97 6.91 14.01
C THR A 151 1.96 7.52 13.04
N GLN A 152 2.14 7.22 11.75
CA GLN A 152 1.17 7.48 10.69
C GLN A 152 0.86 6.16 10.01
N GLN A 153 -0.40 5.73 10.08
CA GLN A 153 -0.82 4.40 9.63
C GLN A 153 -2.17 4.50 8.93
N THR A 154 -2.35 3.73 7.87
CA THR A 154 -3.64 3.53 7.23
C THR A 154 -4.22 2.19 7.66
N VAL A 155 -5.45 2.23 8.16
CA VAL A 155 -6.23 1.02 8.48
C VAL A 155 -7.15 0.68 7.32
N PHE A 156 -7.29 -0.60 7.01
CA PHE A 156 -8.20 -1.12 6.00
C PHE A 156 -9.16 -2.13 6.63
N HIS A 157 -10.43 -2.02 6.26
CA HIS A 157 -11.45 -3.05 6.45
C HIS A 157 -12.06 -3.36 5.08
N ILE A 158 -11.81 -4.56 4.57
CA ILE A 158 -12.28 -4.97 3.25
C ILE A 158 -13.13 -6.21 3.40
N GLU A 159 -14.29 -6.20 2.75
CA GLU A 159 -15.18 -7.34 2.64
C GLU A 159 -15.13 -7.89 1.23
N ILE A 160 -14.81 -9.17 1.10
CA ILE A 160 -14.73 -9.89 -0.17
C ILE A 160 -15.64 -11.11 -0.15
N ASP A 161 -15.84 -11.74 -1.30
CA ASP A 161 -16.57 -13.01 -1.37
C ASP A 161 -16.03 -14.03 -0.37
N ARG A 162 -16.94 -14.81 0.22
CA ARG A 162 -16.56 -15.78 1.24
C ARG A 162 -15.65 -16.84 0.64
N MET A 163 -14.41 -16.87 1.10
CA MET A 163 -13.42 -17.88 0.76
C MET A 163 -13.52 -19.05 1.74
N THR A 164 -13.58 -20.27 1.22
CA THR A 164 -13.61 -21.51 2.02
C THR A 164 -12.29 -22.28 1.96
N ASP A 165 -11.47 -22.01 0.94
CA ASP A 165 -10.15 -22.63 0.76
C ASP A 165 -9.08 -21.87 1.58
N SER A 166 -8.48 -22.57 2.53
CA SER A 166 -7.42 -22.04 3.37
C SER A 166 -6.13 -21.72 2.60
N GLU A 167 -5.83 -22.47 1.52
CA GLU A 167 -4.65 -22.19 0.69
C GLU A 167 -4.85 -20.89 -0.09
N ALA A 168 -6.03 -20.69 -0.69
CA ALA A 168 -6.38 -19.44 -1.34
C ALA A 168 -6.35 -18.23 -0.38
N ILE A 169 -6.83 -18.40 0.86
CA ILE A 169 -6.74 -17.35 1.90
C ILE A 169 -5.28 -17.04 2.24
N ALA A 170 -4.44 -18.05 2.40
CA ALA A 170 -3.02 -17.88 2.68
C ALA A 170 -2.29 -17.21 1.52
N ALA A 171 -2.60 -17.59 0.28
CA ALA A 171 -2.04 -17.00 -0.93
C ALA A 171 -2.43 -15.52 -1.06
N LEU A 172 -3.70 -15.16 -0.85
CA LEU A 172 -4.14 -13.77 -0.86
C LEU A 172 -3.41 -12.94 0.20
N LYS A 173 -3.28 -13.48 1.42
CA LYS A 173 -2.53 -12.80 2.49
C LYS A 173 -1.06 -12.58 2.10
N ALA A 174 -0.41 -13.59 1.51
CA ALA A 174 0.98 -13.49 1.09
C ALA A 174 1.16 -12.47 -0.05
N GLU A 175 0.26 -12.46 -1.01
CA GLU A 175 0.24 -11.48 -2.11
C GLU A 175 0.10 -10.06 -1.55
N LEU A 176 -0.87 -9.81 -0.66
CA LEU A 176 -1.06 -8.49 -0.07
C LEU A 176 0.17 -8.04 0.74
N LEU A 177 0.83 -8.95 1.47
CA LEU A 177 2.08 -8.64 2.18
C LEU A 177 3.19 -8.24 1.19
N SER A 178 3.39 -9.04 0.14
CA SER A 178 4.39 -8.77 -0.90
C SER A 178 4.14 -7.41 -1.57
N VAL A 179 2.89 -7.08 -1.87
CA VAL A 179 2.51 -5.80 -2.49
C VAL A 179 2.79 -4.63 -1.54
N MET A 180 2.55 -4.77 -0.23
CA MET A 180 2.87 -3.71 0.73
C MET A 180 4.38 -3.47 0.84
N GLU A 181 5.19 -4.53 0.76
CA GLU A 181 6.65 -4.40 0.69
C GLU A 181 7.09 -3.70 -0.60
N ASP A 182 6.50 -4.05 -1.75
CA ASP A 182 6.79 -3.42 -3.05
C ASP A 182 6.51 -1.91 -3.02
N VAL A 183 5.34 -1.53 -2.51
CA VAL A 183 4.98 -0.11 -2.34
C VAL A 183 5.97 0.58 -1.40
N SER A 184 6.33 -0.06 -0.30
CA SER A 184 7.29 0.49 0.66
C SER A 184 8.66 0.74 0.03
N LEU A 185 9.19 -0.21 -0.73
CA LEU A 185 10.47 -0.06 -1.43
C LEU A 185 10.43 1.06 -2.47
N ALA A 186 9.39 1.11 -3.29
CA ALA A 186 9.23 2.17 -4.30
C ALA A 186 9.15 3.56 -3.65
N VAL A 187 8.39 3.71 -2.55
CA VAL A 187 8.24 4.98 -1.83
C VAL A 187 9.47 5.35 -1.00
N GLN A 188 10.27 4.40 -0.51
CA GLN A 188 11.50 4.74 0.21
C GLN A 188 12.59 5.24 -0.75
N ASP A 189 12.67 4.64 -1.94
CA ASP A 189 13.77 4.87 -2.88
C ASP A 189 13.45 5.83 -4.04
N TRP A 190 12.25 6.43 -4.11
CA TRP A 190 11.90 7.31 -5.23
C TRP A 190 12.86 8.51 -5.35
N GLN A 191 13.29 9.10 -4.23
CA GLN A 191 14.26 10.22 -4.25
C GLN A 191 15.65 9.77 -4.70
N PRO A 192 16.25 8.70 -4.12
CA PRO A 192 17.47 8.11 -4.66
C PRO A 192 17.40 7.76 -6.15
N ALA A 193 16.30 7.13 -6.61
CA ALA A 193 16.13 6.75 -8.02
C ALA A 193 16.04 7.99 -8.93
N ARG A 194 15.32 9.03 -8.49
CA ARG A 194 15.27 10.33 -9.18
C ARG A 194 16.65 10.98 -9.25
N GLN A 195 17.45 10.89 -8.19
CA GLN A 195 18.81 11.42 -8.19
C GLN A 195 19.69 10.68 -9.21
N LYS A 196 19.57 9.35 -9.31
CA LYS A 196 20.28 8.58 -10.36
C LYS A 196 19.91 9.02 -11.77
N LEU A 197 18.64 9.29 -12.04
CA LEU A 197 18.21 9.85 -13.33
C LEU A 197 18.85 11.22 -13.60
N LEU A 198 18.91 12.11 -12.60
CA LEU A 198 19.57 13.42 -12.73
C LEU A 198 21.09 13.28 -12.96
N ASP A 199 21.74 12.32 -12.31
CA ASP A 199 23.15 12.03 -12.51
C ASP A 199 23.42 11.54 -13.93
N VAL A 200 22.55 10.68 -14.48
CA VAL A 200 22.60 10.21 -15.88
C VAL A 200 22.44 11.39 -16.85
N ILE A 201 21.44 12.26 -16.64
CA ILE A 201 21.23 13.46 -17.46
C ILE A 201 22.48 14.34 -17.49
N LYS A 202 23.12 14.54 -16.34
CA LYS A 202 24.35 15.35 -16.22
C LYS A 202 25.55 14.71 -16.91
N ALA A 203 25.63 13.39 -16.90
CA ALA A 203 26.73 12.64 -17.51
C ALA A 203 26.56 12.48 -19.03
N LEU A 204 25.33 12.52 -19.53
CA LEU A 204 24.98 12.21 -20.93
C LEU A 204 25.85 12.93 -21.98
N PRO A 205 26.16 14.24 -21.88
CA PRO A 205 27.01 14.91 -22.88
C PRO A 205 28.43 14.35 -22.98
N LYS A 206 28.95 13.75 -21.90
CA LYS A 206 30.28 13.11 -21.89
C LYS A 206 30.27 11.70 -22.47
N HIS A 207 29.09 11.10 -22.60
CA HIS A 207 28.88 9.73 -23.06
C HIS A 207 28.05 9.67 -24.34
N ALA A 208 27.96 10.79 -25.08
CA ALA A 208 27.13 10.91 -26.28
C ALA A 208 27.62 10.07 -27.47
N GLY A 209 28.87 9.57 -27.45
CA GLY A 209 29.42 8.74 -28.53
C GLY A 209 29.33 9.44 -29.89
N ASN A 210 28.66 8.80 -30.84
CA ASN A 210 28.44 9.30 -32.20
C ASN A 210 27.11 10.07 -32.38
N ALA A 211 26.35 10.31 -31.30
CA ALA A 211 25.07 11.02 -31.38
C ALA A 211 25.27 12.47 -31.87
N SER A 212 24.34 12.94 -32.71
CA SER A 212 24.24 14.33 -33.13
C SER A 212 23.89 15.26 -31.96
N LYS A 213 24.10 16.57 -32.14
CA LYS A 213 23.76 17.56 -31.11
C LYS A 213 22.25 17.63 -30.90
N GLU A 214 21.49 17.45 -31.97
CA GLU A 214 20.04 17.44 -32.00
C GLU A 214 19.50 16.25 -31.19
N GLU A 215 19.98 15.03 -31.44
CA GLU A 215 19.60 13.82 -30.68
C GLU A 215 19.96 13.94 -29.19
N LEU A 216 21.13 14.50 -28.87
CA LEU A 216 21.54 14.73 -27.49
C LEU A 216 20.61 15.74 -26.80
N ALA A 217 20.22 16.81 -27.49
CA ALA A 217 19.31 17.82 -26.95
C ALA A 217 17.91 17.24 -26.68
N GLU A 218 17.36 16.50 -27.65
CA GLU A 218 16.05 15.85 -27.52
C GLU A 218 16.04 14.81 -26.39
N THR A 219 17.05 13.95 -26.33
CA THR A 219 17.19 12.95 -25.26
C THR A 219 17.30 13.62 -23.90
N THR A 220 18.09 14.69 -23.80
CA THR A 220 18.24 15.46 -22.55
C THR A 220 16.91 16.08 -22.13
N GLU A 221 16.15 16.64 -23.07
CA GLU A 221 14.84 17.22 -22.81
C GLU A 221 13.85 16.15 -22.32
N PHE A 222 13.79 15.01 -22.99
CA PHE A 222 12.93 13.88 -22.60
C PHE A 222 13.25 13.37 -21.18
N LEU A 223 14.53 13.13 -20.86
CA LEU A 223 14.91 12.67 -19.53
C LEU A 223 14.62 13.72 -18.45
N ASN A 224 14.80 15.02 -18.75
CA ASN A 224 14.41 16.09 -17.84
C ASN A 224 12.88 16.16 -17.66
N TRP A 225 12.11 15.87 -18.71
CA TRP A 225 10.66 15.76 -18.62
C TRP A 225 10.28 14.60 -17.69
N LEU A 226 10.89 13.41 -17.82
CA LEU A 226 10.67 12.30 -16.89
C LEU A 226 10.97 12.69 -15.43
N ALA A 227 12.07 13.40 -15.20
CA ALA A 227 12.50 13.83 -13.85
C ALA A 227 11.61 14.92 -13.20
N LYS A 228 10.73 15.56 -13.98
CA LYS A 228 9.77 16.58 -13.51
C LYS A 228 8.40 15.98 -13.18
N ASP A 229 8.41 14.84 -12.49
CA ASP A 229 7.22 14.15 -11.97
C ASP A 229 6.20 13.73 -13.06
N ASN A 230 6.63 13.63 -14.31
CA ASN A 230 5.81 13.10 -15.41
C ASN A 230 5.83 11.56 -15.49
N PHE A 231 6.62 10.91 -14.65
CA PHE A 231 6.71 9.46 -14.57
C PHE A 231 6.93 9.01 -13.12
N THR A 232 6.35 7.86 -12.74
CA THR A 232 6.57 7.25 -11.43
C THR A 232 7.75 6.28 -11.50
N LEU A 233 8.86 6.64 -10.87
CA LEU A 233 10.04 5.79 -10.77
C LEU A 233 9.82 4.73 -9.69
N LEU A 234 9.64 3.47 -10.10
CA LEU A 234 9.40 2.35 -9.18
C LEU A 234 10.69 1.63 -8.76
N GLY A 235 11.76 1.76 -9.54
CA GLY A 235 13.05 1.17 -9.22
C GLY A 235 14.14 1.55 -10.21
N TYR A 236 15.39 1.25 -9.85
CA TYR A 236 16.57 1.54 -10.66
C TYR A 236 17.63 0.45 -10.46
N ARG A 237 18.42 0.19 -11.52
CA ARG A 237 19.62 -0.65 -11.47
C ARG A 237 20.59 -0.18 -12.57
N SER A 238 21.87 -0.11 -12.22
CA SER A 238 22.98 0.13 -13.15
C SER A 238 23.44 -1.18 -13.79
N TYR A 239 23.93 -1.08 -15.02
CA TYR A 239 24.50 -2.19 -15.76
C TYR A 239 25.82 -1.76 -16.40
N ASP A 240 26.84 -2.59 -16.24
CA ASP A 240 28.14 -2.46 -16.90
C ASP A 240 28.14 -3.23 -18.22
N ILE A 241 28.74 -2.64 -19.26
CA ILE A 241 28.98 -3.35 -20.53
C ILE A 241 30.43 -3.83 -20.54
N LYS A 242 30.64 -5.15 -20.54
CA LYS A 242 31.95 -5.80 -20.49
C LYS A 242 32.25 -6.53 -21.80
N PRO A 243 33.40 -6.30 -22.45
CA PRO A 243 33.76 -7.03 -23.66
C PRO A 243 33.99 -8.51 -23.33
N VAL A 244 33.42 -9.39 -24.14
CA VAL A 244 33.66 -10.84 -24.13
C VAL A 244 34.09 -11.29 -25.53
N LYS A 245 34.49 -12.56 -25.70
CA LYS A 245 35.02 -13.03 -26.99
C LYS A 245 33.92 -13.00 -28.08
N GLY A 246 33.99 -12.00 -28.95
CA GLY A 246 33.10 -11.84 -30.09
C GLY A 246 31.76 -11.16 -29.76
N ASP A 247 31.58 -10.64 -28.54
CA ASP A 247 30.35 -9.99 -28.09
C ASP A 247 30.60 -9.07 -26.88
N TYR A 248 29.54 -8.46 -26.34
CA TYR A 248 29.55 -7.74 -25.08
C TYR A 248 28.53 -8.32 -24.11
N GLN A 249 28.92 -8.46 -22.85
CA GLN A 249 28.03 -8.86 -21.77
C GLN A 249 27.55 -7.64 -21.00
N ILE A 250 26.25 -7.51 -20.80
CA ILE A 250 25.60 -6.50 -19.97
C ILE A 250 25.43 -7.12 -18.58
N VAL A 251 26.21 -6.65 -17.61
CA VAL A 251 26.29 -7.21 -16.25
C VAL A 251 25.63 -6.26 -15.28
N GLY A 252 24.59 -6.73 -14.58
CA GLY A 252 23.86 -5.88 -13.64
C GLY A 252 24.61 -5.69 -12.33
N GLU A 253 24.75 -4.44 -11.89
CA GLU A 253 25.37 -4.11 -10.60
C GLU A 253 24.36 -4.35 -9.48
N ARG A 254 24.55 -5.42 -8.70
CA ARG A 254 23.63 -5.79 -7.59
C ARG A 254 23.44 -4.65 -6.59
N ASP A 255 24.52 -4.01 -6.17
CA ASP A 255 24.50 -2.99 -5.10
C ASP A 255 23.94 -1.63 -5.57
N SER A 256 23.69 -1.49 -6.87
CA SER A 256 23.05 -0.29 -7.43
C SER A 256 21.52 -0.29 -7.32
N ALA A 257 20.92 -1.43 -6.92
CA ALA A 257 19.50 -1.64 -6.96
C ALA A 257 18.73 -0.73 -5.99
N LEU A 258 17.70 -0.06 -6.50
CA LEU A 258 16.78 0.80 -5.78
C LEU A 258 15.33 0.43 -6.09
N GLY A 259 14.43 0.69 -5.14
CA GLY A 259 13.00 0.41 -5.24
C GLY A 259 12.73 -1.07 -5.49
N LEU A 260 11.81 -1.36 -6.41
CA LEU A 260 11.43 -2.73 -6.77
C LEU A 260 12.61 -3.59 -7.26
N MET A 261 13.67 -2.97 -7.79
CA MET A 261 14.85 -3.72 -8.25
C MET A 261 15.59 -4.40 -7.10
N ARG A 262 15.41 -4.00 -5.84
CA ARG A 262 16.01 -4.69 -4.69
C ARG A 262 15.49 -6.12 -4.50
N ARG A 263 14.34 -6.45 -5.08
CA ARG A 263 13.70 -7.77 -4.96
C ARG A 263 14.14 -8.77 -6.02
N SER A 264 14.83 -8.31 -7.06
CA SER A 264 15.30 -9.15 -8.14
C SER A 264 16.81 -9.30 -8.11
N GLU A 265 17.29 -10.42 -8.64
CA GLU A 265 18.70 -10.56 -8.98
C GLU A 265 18.98 -9.89 -10.32
N PRO A 266 20.18 -9.32 -10.52
CA PRO A 266 20.55 -8.82 -11.83
C PRO A 266 20.53 -9.98 -12.82
N ARG A 267 19.91 -9.76 -13.96
CA ARG A 267 19.97 -10.68 -15.08
C ARG A 267 21.04 -10.17 -16.03
N ASP A 268 22.11 -10.95 -16.16
CA ASP A 268 23.10 -10.69 -17.19
C ASP A 268 22.51 -11.03 -18.56
N LEU A 269 22.79 -10.17 -19.54
CA LEU A 269 22.33 -10.32 -20.91
C LEU A 269 23.52 -10.25 -21.86
N MET A 270 23.46 -10.95 -22.98
CA MET A 270 24.40 -10.70 -24.07
C MET A 270 23.86 -9.56 -24.94
N LEU A 271 24.74 -8.67 -25.40
CA LEU A 271 24.34 -7.57 -26.27
C LEU A 271 23.69 -8.11 -27.55
N SER A 272 24.16 -9.26 -28.06
CA SER A 272 23.55 -9.94 -29.21
C SER A 272 22.13 -10.47 -28.98
N GLU A 273 21.66 -10.56 -27.73
CA GLU A 273 20.30 -11.00 -27.38
C GLU A 273 19.29 -9.85 -27.35
N LEU A 274 19.76 -8.59 -27.41
CA LEU A 274 18.88 -7.45 -27.51
C LEU A 274 18.28 -7.35 -28.93
N PRO A 275 17.04 -6.85 -29.08
CA PRO A 275 16.47 -6.54 -30.39
C PRO A 275 17.40 -5.65 -31.22
N GLU A 276 17.39 -5.79 -32.55
CA GLU A 276 18.26 -4.99 -33.44
C GLU A 276 18.08 -3.48 -33.21
N ASP A 277 16.86 -3.03 -32.88
CA ASP A 277 16.54 -1.63 -32.58
C ASP A 277 17.12 -1.13 -31.24
N ALA A 278 17.52 -2.05 -30.35
CA ALA A 278 18.16 -1.77 -29.07
C ALA A 278 19.70 -1.96 -29.12
N CYS A 279 20.22 -2.53 -30.20
CA CYS A 279 21.66 -2.60 -30.45
C CYS A 279 22.12 -1.30 -31.11
N PHE A 280 23.10 -0.62 -30.50
CA PHE A 280 23.72 0.56 -31.10
C PHE A 280 24.19 0.26 -32.52
N PRO A 281 23.93 1.14 -33.51
CA PRO A 281 24.49 0.96 -34.84
C PRO A 281 26.02 0.90 -34.74
N ARG A 282 26.58 -0.17 -35.32
CA ARG A 282 28.03 -0.43 -35.35
C ARG A 282 28.81 0.70 -36.04
#